data_AF-J4G0P5-F1
#
_entry.id   AF-J4G0P5-F1
#
_cell.length_a   1.000
_cell.length_b   1.000
_cell.length_c   1.000
_cell.angle_alpha   90.00
_cell.angle_beta   90.00
_cell.angle_gamma   90.00
#
_symmetry.space_group_name_H-M   'P 1'
#
loop_
_entity.id
_entity.type
_entity.pdbx_description
1 polymer ?
#
loop_
_entity_poly.entity_id
_entity_poly.type
_entity_poly.pdbx_seq_one_letter_code
_entity_poly.pdbx_strand_id
1 'polypeptide(L)'
;MLQELSHMDRITQLQDEIQQLLTIMSNSVAYLTSRANFLQKASFTSSIPNKRELVRDLVVKAKQIDYLIQSLPEPESEEVQAGRLECLEEEMTEANTDYVRAVNRAKHLHQQISDVLRTMLDESDLIDEMPG
;
A
#
# COMPACT_ATOMS: atom_id res chain seq x y z
N MET A 1 -0.43 2.93 11.12
CA MET A 1 0.08 1.70 10.46
C MET A 1 -0.02 1.72 8.93
N LEU A 2 -1.16 2.07 8.31
CA LEU A 2 -1.27 2.12 6.83
C LEU A 2 -0.33 3.14 6.16
N GLN A 3 -0.07 4.26 6.84
CA GLN A 3 0.82 5.30 6.33
C GLN A 3 2.28 4.82 6.29
N GLU A 4 2.78 4.13 7.32
CA GLU A 4 4.17 3.63 7.37
C GLU A 4 4.45 2.50 6.38
N LEU A 5 3.50 1.57 6.19
CA LEU A 5 3.60 0.58 5.10
C LEU A 5 3.59 1.26 3.73
N SER A 6 2.74 2.29 3.55
CA SER A 6 2.73 3.11 2.33
C SER A 6 4.02 3.93 2.16
N HIS A 7 4.72 4.28 3.24
CA HIS A 7 5.98 5.02 3.18
C HIS A 7 7.15 4.13 2.75
N MET A 8 7.24 2.91 3.29
CA MET A 8 8.17 1.89 2.78
C MET A 8 7.93 1.66 1.29
N ASP A 9 6.67 1.52 0.88
CA ASP A 9 6.29 1.33 -0.52
C ASP A 9 6.71 2.52 -1.40
N ARG A 10 6.59 3.77 -0.91
CA ARG A 10 7.04 4.97 -1.64
C ARG A 10 8.55 5.10 -1.75
N ILE A 11 9.30 4.72 -0.71
CA ILE A 11 10.77 4.74 -0.75
C ILE A 11 11.28 3.67 -1.72
N THR A 12 10.70 2.47 -1.69
CA THR A 12 10.99 1.42 -2.68
C THR A 12 10.60 1.86 -4.09
N GLN A 13 9.43 2.49 -4.26
CA GLN A 13 8.99 3.04 -5.54
C GLN A 13 9.95 4.12 -6.07
N LEU A 14 10.45 5.02 -5.20
CA LEU A 14 11.43 6.03 -5.58
C LEU A 14 12.76 5.38 -6.02
N GLN A 15 13.21 4.36 -5.30
CA GLN A 15 14.40 3.60 -5.66
C GLN A 15 14.25 2.95 -7.04
N ASP A 16 13.11 2.33 -7.31
CA ASP A 16 12.82 1.70 -8.60
C ASP A 16 12.75 2.73 -9.75
N GLU A 17 12.12 3.89 -9.54
CA GLU A 17 12.05 4.94 -10.55
C GLU A 17 13.42 5.57 -10.84
N ILE A 18 14.28 5.75 -9.83
CA ILE A 18 15.66 6.20 -10.03
C ILE A 18 16.47 5.15 -10.81
N GLN A 19 16.31 3.87 -10.48
CA GLN A 19 16.98 2.78 -11.20
C GLN A 19 16.52 2.68 -12.66
N GLN A 20 15.22 2.86 -12.91
CA GLN A 20 14.66 2.94 -14.27
C GLN A 20 15.21 4.14 -15.04
N LEU A 21 15.30 5.32 -14.40
CA LEU A 21 15.89 6.52 -15.03
C LEU A 21 17.35 6.27 -15.43
N LEU A 22 18.16 5.72 -14.54
CA LEU A 22 19.56 5.34 -14.82
C LEU A 22 19.68 4.34 -15.97
N THR A 23 18.78 3.35 -16.01
CA THR A 23 18.73 2.35 -17.08
C THR A 23 18.38 3.01 -18.42
N ILE A 24 17.39 3.89 -18.46
CA ILE A 24 16.99 4.64 -19.65
C ILE A 24 18.14 5.54 -20.10
N MET A 25 18.83 6.24 -19.19
CA MET A 25 19.99 7.07 -19.50
C MET A 25 21.14 6.25 -20.11
N SER A 26 21.47 5.11 -19.52
CA SER A 26 22.53 4.22 -20.03
C SER A 26 22.18 3.69 -21.43
N ASN A 27 20.95 3.21 -21.62
CA ASN A 27 20.46 2.76 -22.92
C ASN A 27 20.41 3.89 -23.94
N SER A 28 20.08 5.11 -23.51
CA SER A 28 20.08 6.32 -24.34
C SER A 28 21.48 6.65 -24.84
N VAL A 29 22.47 6.64 -23.95
CA VAL A 29 23.88 6.91 -24.29
C VAL A 29 24.42 5.80 -25.19
N ALA A 30 24.11 4.54 -24.90
CA ALA A 30 24.50 3.40 -25.74
C ALA A 30 23.88 3.47 -27.14
N TYR A 31 22.59 3.81 -27.24
CA TYR A 31 21.88 3.98 -28.51
C TYR A 31 22.41 5.17 -29.32
N LEU A 32 22.67 6.30 -28.66
CA LEU A 32 23.27 7.47 -29.32
C LEU A 32 24.70 7.16 -29.78
N THR A 33 25.50 6.46 -28.99
CA THR A 33 26.91 6.15 -29.30
C THR A 33 27.03 5.11 -30.40
N SER A 34 26.26 4.01 -30.33
CA SER A 34 26.27 2.95 -31.34
C SER A 34 25.74 3.43 -32.71
N ARG A 35 24.72 4.30 -32.71
CA ARG A 35 24.07 4.78 -33.94
C ARG A 35 24.66 6.09 -34.49
N ALA A 36 25.36 6.89 -33.68
CA ALA A 36 26.06 8.10 -34.15
C ALA A 36 27.36 7.79 -34.90
N ASN A 37 27.99 6.64 -34.63
CA ASN A 37 29.21 6.21 -35.33
C ASN A 37 28.96 5.74 -36.78
N PHE A 38 27.70 5.58 -37.19
CA PHE A 38 27.33 5.12 -38.53
C PHE A 38 26.65 6.23 -39.35
N LEU A 39 27.33 7.36 -39.56
CA LEU A 39 26.92 8.34 -40.56
C LEU A 39 27.63 8.09 -41.89
N GLN A 40 27.10 7.14 -42.67
CA GLN A 40 27.17 7.24 -44.12
C GLN A 40 26.01 8.14 -44.58
N LYS A 41 26.39 9.25 -45.23
CA LYS A 41 25.57 10.35 -45.73
C LYS A 41 24.45 9.88 -46.67
N ALA A 42 23.30 9.46 -46.14
CA ALA A 42 22.03 9.40 -46.88
C ALA A 42 20.83 9.41 -45.91
N SER A 43 19.88 10.31 -46.17
CA SER A 43 18.58 10.50 -45.49
C SER A 43 18.57 11.08 -44.07
N PHE A 44 18.45 12.41 -44.02
CA PHE A 44 18.31 13.26 -42.83
C PHE A 44 16.95 13.15 -42.08
N THR A 45 16.08 12.19 -42.37
CA THR A 45 14.68 12.23 -41.90
C THR A 45 14.27 11.18 -40.86
N SER A 46 15.06 10.12 -40.63
CA SER A 46 14.62 8.97 -39.80
C SER A 46 15.24 8.87 -38.40
N SER A 47 16.26 9.66 -38.06
CA SER A 47 17.00 9.57 -36.78
C SER A 47 16.65 10.66 -35.75
N ILE A 48 15.94 11.71 -36.18
CA ILE A 48 15.57 12.86 -35.35
C ILE A 48 14.33 12.64 -34.45
N PRO A 49 13.26 11.92 -34.87
CA PRO A 49 12.06 11.79 -34.03
C PRO A 49 12.32 11.02 -32.73
N ASN A 50 13.07 9.92 -32.80
CA ASN A 50 13.35 9.05 -31.64
C ASN A 50 14.19 9.75 -30.57
N LYS A 51 15.05 10.71 -30.94
CA LYS A 51 15.86 11.48 -29.96
C LYS A 51 15.01 12.46 -29.16
N ARG A 52 14.02 13.10 -29.80
CA ARG A 52 13.09 14.02 -29.12
C ARG A 52 12.14 13.28 -28.19
N GLU A 53 11.70 12.09 -28.60
CA GLU A 53 10.89 11.20 -27.77
C GLU A 53 11.66 10.75 -26.52
N LEU A 54 12.94 10.37 -26.68
CA LEU A 54 13.81 9.97 -25.58
C LEU A 54 14.05 11.10 -24.56
N VAL A 55 14.33 12.32 -25.04
CA VAL A 55 14.46 13.49 -24.16
C VAL A 55 13.14 13.80 -23.46
N ARG A 56 12.00 13.66 -24.15
CA ARG A 56 10.68 13.85 -23.56
C ARG A 56 10.41 12.84 -22.46
N ASP A 57 10.71 11.56 -22.69
CA ASP A 57 10.55 10.49 -21.71
C ASP A 57 11.43 10.72 -20.47
N LEU A 58 12.69 11.11 -20.67
CA LEU A 58 13.61 11.48 -19.59
C LEU A 58 13.07 12.63 -18.74
N VAL A 59 12.55 13.68 -19.36
CA VAL A 59 11.99 14.85 -18.66
C VAL A 59 10.71 14.48 -17.90
N VAL A 60 9.86 13.61 -18.44
CA VAL A 60 8.66 13.13 -17.76
C VAL A 60 9.05 12.31 -16.52
N LYS A 61 10.00 11.38 -16.65
CA LYS A 61 10.47 10.58 -15.51
C LYS A 61 11.17 11.42 -14.44
N ALA A 62 11.97 12.42 -14.82
CA ALA A 62 12.57 13.34 -13.87
C ALA A 62 11.50 14.10 -13.05
N LYS A 63 10.40 14.51 -13.68
CA LYS A 63 9.26 15.14 -12.97
C LYS A 63 8.49 14.17 -12.09
N GLN A 64 8.35 12.92 -12.50
CA GLN A 64 7.72 11.89 -11.68
C GLN A 64 8.53 11.63 -10.40
N ILE A 65 9.87 11.59 -10.51
CA ILE A 65 10.77 11.48 -9.36
C ILE A 65 10.65 12.71 -8.46
N ASP A 66 10.59 13.92 -9.01
CA ASP A 66 10.40 15.15 -8.23
C ASP A 66 9.06 15.14 -7.45
N TYR A 67 7.98 14.69 -8.08
CA TYR A 67 6.70 14.50 -7.40
C TYR A 67 6.77 13.42 -6.30
N LEU A 68 7.45 12.30 -6.56
CA LEU A 68 7.64 11.25 -5.56
C LEU A 68 8.42 11.77 -4.35
N ILE A 69 9.49 12.54 -4.57
CA ILE A 69 10.28 13.17 -3.50
C ILE A 69 9.41 14.12 -2.67
N GLN A 70 8.58 14.95 -3.32
CA GLN A 70 7.65 15.85 -2.62
C GLN A 70 6.54 15.10 -1.85
N SER A 71 6.24 13.87 -2.26
CA SER A 71 5.26 13.00 -1.59
C SER A 71 5.85 12.15 -0.46
N LEU A 72 7.17 12.20 -0.26
CA LEU A 72 7.81 11.56 0.89
C LEU A 72 7.40 12.27 2.18
N PRO A 73 7.09 11.52 3.25
CA PRO A 73 6.90 12.14 4.56
C PRO A 73 8.19 12.83 4.99
N GLU A 74 8.07 13.92 5.73
CA GLU A 74 9.23 14.59 6.31
C GLU A 74 9.94 13.63 7.27
N PRO A 75 11.29 13.58 7.24
CA PRO A 75 12.04 12.73 8.15
C PRO A 75 11.86 13.25 9.58
N GLU A 76 11.18 12.46 10.42
CA GLU A 76 11.06 12.70 11.85
C GLU A 76 12.33 12.21 12.57
N SER A 77 12.66 12.79 13.74
CA SER A 77 13.74 12.26 14.57
C SER A 77 13.33 10.90 15.17
N GLU A 78 14.31 10.02 15.38
CA GLU A 78 14.06 8.68 15.95
C GLU A 78 13.35 8.74 17.31
N GLU A 79 13.64 9.77 18.11
CA GLU A 79 13.01 10.01 19.42
C GLU A 79 11.50 10.31 19.29
N VAL A 80 11.12 11.14 18.32
CA VAL A 80 9.71 11.50 18.07
C VAL A 80 8.97 10.30 17.47
N GLN A 81 9.62 9.57 16.57
CA GLN A 81 9.05 8.36 15.98
C GLN A 81 8.81 7.28 17.03
N ALA A 82 9.79 7.04 17.92
CA ALA A 82 9.67 6.07 19.01
C ALA A 82 8.54 6.45 19.98
N GLY A 83 8.45 7.72 20.38
CA GLY A 83 7.36 8.19 21.23
C GLY A 83 5.99 8.05 20.58
N ARG A 84 5.87 8.33 19.28
CA ARG A 84 4.61 8.11 18.54
C ARG A 84 4.23 6.63 18.49
N LEU A 85 5.20 5.75 18.28
CA LEU A 85 4.96 4.30 18.26
C LEU A 85 4.51 3.79 19.63
N GLU A 86 5.11 4.27 20.72
CA GLU A 86 4.69 3.94 22.09
C GLU A 86 3.24 4.37 22.35
N CYS A 87 2.87 5.62 22.03
CA CYS A 87 1.48 6.07 22.17
C CYS A 87 0.50 5.25 21.31
N LEU A 88 0.88 4.88 20.08
CA LEU A 88 0.05 4.04 19.20
C LEU A 88 -0.10 2.62 19.75
N GLU A 89 0.93 2.06 20.39
CA GLU A 89 0.88 0.74 21.03
C GLU A 89 -0.05 0.74 22.24
N GLU A 90 -0.01 1.79 23.05
CA GLU A 90 -0.94 2.00 24.15
C GLU A 90 -2.39 2.09 23.66
N GLU A 91 -2.65 2.91 22.65
CA GLU A 91 -3.99 3.07 22.04
C GLU A 91 -4.49 1.73 21.45
N MET A 92 -3.63 1.00 20.74
CA MET A 92 -3.95 -0.33 20.21
C MET A 92 -4.29 -1.32 21.33
N THR A 93 -3.57 -1.26 22.44
CA THR A 93 -3.82 -2.14 23.58
C THR A 93 -5.17 -1.84 24.21
N GLU A 94 -5.47 -0.57 24.48
CA GLU A 94 -6.76 -0.13 25.02
C GLU A 94 -7.91 -0.55 24.09
N ALA A 95 -7.83 -0.20 22.81
CA ALA A 95 -8.84 -0.54 21.80
C ALA A 95 -9.06 -2.05 21.69
N ASN A 96 -8.00 -2.85 21.77
CA ASN A 96 -8.09 -4.31 21.75
C ASN A 96 -8.78 -4.85 23.02
N THR A 97 -8.49 -4.29 24.20
CA THR A 97 -9.19 -4.71 25.43
C THR A 97 -10.69 -4.43 25.37
N ASP A 98 -11.07 -3.29 24.82
CA ASP A 98 -12.47 -2.91 24.64
C ASP A 98 -13.17 -3.78 23.59
N TYR A 99 -12.47 -4.08 22.48
CA TYR A 99 -12.94 -5.03 21.49
C TYR A 99 -13.22 -6.41 22.10
N VAL A 100 -12.27 -6.97 22.86
CA VAL A 100 -12.43 -8.26 23.54
C VAL A 100 -13.61 -8.22 24.52
N ARG A 101 -13.77 -7.13 25.28
CA ARG A 101 -14.90 -6.97 26.21
C ARG A 101 -16.24 -6.96 25.47
N ALA A 102 -16.34 -6.21 24.37
CA ALA A 102 -17.54 -6.15 23.54
C ALA A 102 -17.89 -7.52 22.95
N VAL A 103 -16.90 -8.24 22.42
CA VAL A 103 -17.09 -9.58 21.86
C VAL A 103 -17.55 -10.58 22.92
N ASN A 104 -16.96 -10.57 24.12
CA ASN A 104 -17.39 -11.45 25.21
C ASN A 104 -18.82 -11.16 25.65
N ARG A 105 -19.22 -9.89 25.69
CA ARG A 105 -20.59 -9.49 26.01
C ARG A 105 -21.58 -9.96 24.95
N ALA A 106 -21.22 -9.81 23.67
CA ALA A 106 -22.01 -10.31 22.56
C ALA A 106 -22.17 -11.84 22.58
N LYS A 107 -21.08 -12.58 22.83
CA LYS A 107 -21.11 -14.04 23.00
C LYS A 107 -22.00 -14.47 24.16
N HIS A 108 -21.90 -13.80 25.30
CA HIS A 108 -22.72 -14.12 26.46
C HIS A 108 -24.21 -13.87 26.20
N LEU A 109 -24.56 -12.75 25.57
CA LEU A 109 -25.94 -12.45 25.19
C LEU A 109 -26.46 -13.46 24.16
N HIS A 110 -25.65 -13.81 23.16
CA HIS A 110 -25.99 -14.82 22.17
C HIS A 110 -26.26 -16.19 22.83
N GLN A 111 -25.45 -16.58 23.82
CA GLN A 111 -25.67 -17.80 24.59
C GLN A 111 -27.00 -17.75 25.35
N GLN A 112 -27.28 -16.65 26.07
CA GLN A 112 -28.55 -16.49 26.79
C GLN A 112 -29.76 -16.58 25.84
N ILE A 113 -29.72 -15.91 24.69
CA ILE A 113 -30.79 -15.98 23.69
C ILE A 113 -30.95 -17.40 23.17
N SER A 114 -29.85 -18.09 22.87
CA SER A 114 -29.88 -19.47 22.40
C SER A 114 -30.47 -20.43 23.43
N ASP A 115 -30.18 -20.23 24.72
CA ASP A 115 -30.70 -21.05 25.82
C ASP A 115 -32.20 -20.78 26.08
N VAL A 116 -32.64 -19.52 25.97
CA VAL A 116 -34.07 -19.17 26.03
C VAL A 116 -34.83 -19.80 24.86
N LEU A 117 -34.30 -19.70 23.63
CA LEU A 117 -34.92 -20.30 22.46
C LEU A 117 -35.01 -21.83 22.59
N ARG A 118 -33.98 -22.50 23.13
CA ARG A 118 -34.04 -23.93 23.44
C ARG A 118 -35.13 -24.26 24.44
N THR A 119 -35.17 -23.56 25.57
CA THR A 119 -36.19 -23.78 26.60
C THR A 119 -37.60 -23.62 26.03
N MET A 120 -37.83 -22.59 25.20
CA MET A 120 -39.13 -22.38 24.55
C MET A 120 -39.49 -23.48 23.55
N LEU A 121 -38.52 -24.03 22.82
CA LEU A 121 -38.71 -25.16 21.91
C LEU A 121 -39.01 -26.47 22.68
N ASP A 122 -38.25 -26.75 23.73
CA ASP A 122 -38.44 -27.94 24.57
C ASP A 122 -39.80 -27.90 25.32
N GLU A 123 -40.25 -26.72 25.75
CA GLU A 123 -41.55 -26.53 26.41
C GLU A 123 -42.72 -26.68 25.42
N SER A 124 -42.54 -26.32 24.14
CA SER A 124 -43.55 -26.58 23.10
C SER A 124 -43.67 -28.07 22.74
N ASP A 125 -42.57 -28.84 22.77
CA ASP A 125 -42.60 -30.27 22.46
C ASP A 125 -43.30 -31.10 23.57
N LEU A 126 -43.24 -30.66 24.83
CA LEU A 126 -43.95 -31.31 25.95
C LEU A 126 -45.47 -31.15 25.92
N ILE A 127 -45.99 -30.15 25.21
CA ILE A 127 -47.44 -29.90 25.11
C ILE A 127 -48.09 -30.82 24.07
N ASP A 128 -47.32 -31.34 23.10
CA ASP A 128 -47.82 -32.23 22.03
C ASP A 128 -47.78 -33.74 22.41
N GLU A 129 -47.11 -34.10 23.52
CA GLU A 129 -46.97 -35.50 24.00
C GLU A 129 -48.01 -35.95 25.05
N MET A 130 -49.07 -35.18 25.33
CA MET A 130 -50.17 -35.68 26.18
C MET A 130 -51.24 -36.40 25.35
N PRO A 131 -51.37 -37.74 25.41
CA PRO A 131 -52.51 -38.43 24.81
C PRO A 131 -53.75 -38.22 25.69
N GLY A 132 -54.83 -37.73 25.07
CA GLY A 132 -56.16 -37.66 25.68
C GLY A 132 -56.81 -39.03 25.91
#